data_AF-A0A1V2W354-F1
#
_entry.id   AF-A0A1V2W354-F1
#
_cell.length_a   1.000
_cell.length_b   1.000
_cell.length_c   1.000
_cell.angle_alpha   90.00
_cell.angle_beta   90.00
_cell.angle_gamma   90.00
#
_symmetry.space_group_name_H-M   'P 1'
#
loop_
_entity.id
_entity.type
_entity.pdbx_description
1 polymer ?
#
loop_
_entity_poly.entity_id
_entity_poly.type
_entity_poly.pdbx_seq_one_letter_code
_entity_poly.pdbx_strand_id
1 'polypeptide(L)'
;MKVTIKGFISIDVHALERGQQRFHFFEADMTRHGFATVAPHEFDVEVADDLNVRAGLVANLEREKNRLSAEYKANVNEIDGRIQTILSTDTEAAS
;
A
#
# COMPACT_ATOMS: atom_id res chain seq x y z
N MET A 1 -0.04 16.29 -21.34
CA MET A 1 -0.41 17.63 -20.85
C MET A 1 0.71 18.22 -20.03
N LYS A 2 1.13 19.44 -20.37
CA LYS A 2 2.09 20.19 -19.57
C LYS A 2 1.43 20.72 -18.29
N VAL A 3 2.04 20.45 -17.14
CA VAL A 3 1.56 20.92 -15.83
C VAL A 3 2.70 21.61 -15.09
N THR A 4 2.41 22.77 -14.51
CA THR A 4 3.31 23.46 -13.59
C THR A 4 2.94 23.06 -12.17
N ILE A 5 3.87 22.41 -11.47
CA ILE A 5 3.70 22.01 -10.08
C ILE A 5 4.42 23.03 -9.19
N LYS A 6 3.71 23.54 -8.17
CA LYS A 6 4.24 24.50 -7.20
C LYS A 6 4.17 23.90 -5.80
N GLY A 7 5.21 24.15 -5.02
CA GLY A 7 5.26 23.67 -3.64
C GLY A 7 6.52 24.10 -2.92
N PHE A 8 6.85 23.33 -1.90
CA PHE A 8 7.94 23.61 -0.97
C PHE A 8 8.76 22.36 -0.78
N ILE A 9 10.08 22.49 -0.90
CA ILE A 9 11.02 21.52 -0.37
C ILE A 9 11.12 21.79 1.13
N SER A 10 10.82 20.78 1.93
CA SER A 10 10.79 20.88 3.39
C SER A 10 11.65 19.78 4.01
N ILE A 11 12.22 20.05 5.18
CA ILE A 11 12.99 19.10 5.98
C ILE A 11 12.19 18.69 7.22
N ASP A 12 12.20 17.41 7.56
CA ASP A 12 11.64 16.90 8.83
C ASP A 12 12.53 17.33 10.00
N VAL A 13 11.99 18.19 10.87
CA VAL A 13 12.72 18.77 12.01
C VAL A 13 13.13 17.68 13.00
N HIS A 14 12.24 16.73 13.29
CA HIS A 14 12.52 15.65 14.23
C HIS A 14 13.54 14.65 13.68
N ALA A 15 13.53 14.38 12.37
CA ALA A 15 14.58 13.58 11.76
C ALA A 15 15.93 14.30 11.85
N LEU A 16 15.95 15.60 11.56
CA LEU A 16 17.17 16.41 11.63
C LEU A 16 17.76 16.45 13.04
N GLU A 17 16.92 16.59 14.08
CA GLU A 17 17.32 16.51 15.49
C GLU A 17 17.99 15.18 15.85
N ARG A 18 17.60 14.09 15.18
CA ARG A 18 18.22 12.76 15.32
C ARG A 18 19.44 12.55 14.41
N GLY A 19 19.93 13.60 13.76
CA GLY A 19 21.05 13.54 12.83
C GLY A 19 20.72 12.93 11.46
N GLN A 20 19.44 12.80 11.11
CA GLN A 20 18.99 12.25 9.82
C GLN A 20 18.38 13.36 8.96
N GLN A 21 18.97 13.64 7.80
CA GLN A 21 18.40 14.58 6.85
C GLN A 21 17.35 13.87 5.99
N ARG A 22 16.10 14.32 6.07
CA ARG A 22 14.99 13.82 5.25
C ARG A 22 14.27 14.99 4.60
N PHE A 23 14.33 15.04 3.28
CA PHE A 23 13.68 16.08 2.47
C PHE A 23 12.42 15.54 1.82
N HIS A 24 11.42 16.40 1.76
CA HIS A 24 10.10 16.11 1.20
C HIS A 24 9.65 17.28 0.34
N PHE A 25 8.89 16.98 -0.71
CA PHE A 25 8.18 18.00 -1.47
C PHE A 25 6.71 17.99 -1.04
N PHE A 26 6.19 19.16 -0.68
CA PHE A 26 4.77 19.34 -0.34
C PHE A 26 4.18 20.47 -1.17
N GLU A 27 2.92 20.32 -1.57
CA GLU A 27 2.18 21.36 -2.30
C GLU A 27 1.81 22.56 -1.40
N ALA A 28 1.98 22.44 -0.08
CA ALA A 28 1.65 23.46 0.90
C ALA A 28 2.72 23.58 2.01
N ASP A 29 2.68 24.67 2.77
CA ASP A 29 3.54 24.87 3.94
C ASP A 29 3.18 23.88 5.06
N MET A 30 4.15 23.05 5.44
CA MET A 30 3.99 22.00 6.45
C MET A 30 4.61 22.37 7.80
N THR A 31 4.95 23.66 8.03
CA THR A 31 5.64 24.09 9.25
C THR A 31 4.89 23.71 10.53
N ARG A 32 3.55 23.75 10.50
CA ARG A 32 2.69 23.35 11.64
C ARG A 32 2.70 21.85 11.93
N HIS A 33 3.28 21.04 11.05
CA HIS A 33 3.31 19.58 11.13
C HIS A 33 4.71 19.03 11.42
N GLY A 34 5.62 19.85 11.97
CA GLY A 34 6.97 19.41 12.34
C GLY A 34 7.99 19.45 11.20
N PHE A 35 7.69 20.20 10.14
CA PHE A 35 8.63 20.43 9.04
C PHE A 35 9.19 21.86 9.11
N ALA A 36 10.33 22.08 8.47
CA ALA A 36 10.83 23.42 8.18
C ALA A 36 10.94 23.60 6.66
N THR A 37 10.44 24.70 6.14
CA THR A 37 10.57 25.04 4.72
C THR A 37 12.02 25.37 4.40
N VAL A 38 12.60 24.62 3.47
CA VAL A 38 13.97 24.84 2.98
C VAL A 38 13.95 25.82 1.81
N ALA A 39 13.07 25.58 0.84
CA ALA A 39 12.91 26.46 -0.32
C ALA A 39 11.54 26.27 -0.99
N PRO A 40 10.90 27.34 -1.49
CA PRO A 40 9.84 27.18 -2.48
C PRO A 40 10.42 26.59 -3.77
N HIS A 41 9.63 25.77 -4.47
CA HIS A 41 10.05 25.13 -5.70
C HIS A 41 8.90 25.05 -6.69
N GLU A 42 9.22 25.31 -7.95
CA GLU A 42 8.30 25.28 -9.08
C GLU A 42 8.99 24.60 -10.25
N PHE A 43 8.31 23.65 -10.87
CA PHE A 43 8.84 22.93 -12.01
C PHE A 43 7.73 22.52 -12.97
N ASP A 44 8.07 22.49 -14.25
CA ASP A 44 7.18 22.06 -15.32
C ASP A 44 7.43 20.58 -15.62
N VAL A 45 6.34 19.81 -15.71
CA VAL A 45 6.39 18.40 -16.13
C VAL A 45 5.42 18.14 -17.27
N GLU A 46 5.84 17.26 -18.17
CA GLU A 46 4.92 16.63 -19.12
C GLU A 46 4.27 15.42 -18.44
N VAL A 47 2.99 15.54 -18.14
CA VAL A 47 2.17 14.41 -17.69
C VAL A 47 1.61 13.74 -18.92
N ALA A 48 1.84 12.43 -19.08
CA ALA A 48 1.31 11.70 -20.23
C ALA A 48 -0.23 11.82 -20.25
N ASP A 49 -0.82 12.17 -21.40
CA ASP A 49 -2.28 12.35 -21.52
C ASP A 49 -3.05 11.04 -21.31
N ASP A 50 -2.35 9.91 -21.46
CA ASP A 50 -2.84 8.56 -21.25
C ASP A 50 -2.48 8.00 -19.86
N LEU A 51 -2.10 8.84 -18.89
CA LEU A 51 -1.79 8.41 -17.52
C LEU A 51 -2.96 7.62 -16.93
N ASN A 52 -2.89 6.30 -17.06
CA ASN A 52 -3.96 5.39 -16.71
C ASN A 52 -3.71 4.78 -15.33
N VAL A 53 -4.08 5.54 -14.30
CA VAL A 53 -4.02 5.07 -12.90
C VAL A 53 -4.89 3.83 -12.64
N ARG A 54 -5.89 3.56 -13.49
CA ARG A 54 -6.80 2.41 -13.32
C ARG A 54 -6.05 1.09 -13.44
N ALA A 55 -5.05 0.99 -14.32
CA ALA A 55 -4.26 -0.23 -14.47
C ALA A 55 -3.55 -0.61 -13.16
N GLY A 56 -2.94 0.37 -12.48
CA GLY A 56 -2.31 0.15 -11.17
C GLY A 56 -3.32 -0.20 -10.07
N LEU A 57 -4.48 0.47 -10.06
CA LEU A 57 -5.56 0.17 -9.11
C LEU A 57 -6.12 -1.24 -9.30
N VAL A 58 -6.36 -1.66 -10.56
CA VAL A 58 -6.84 -3.01 -10.89
C VAL A 58 -5.81 -4.06 -10.49
N ALA A 59 -4.53 -3.86 -10.80
CA ALA A 59 -3.47 -4.79 -10.39
C ALA A 59 -3.38 -4.96 -8.86
N ASN A 60 -3.60 -3.87 -8.10
CA ASN A 60 -3.69 -3.95 -6.64
C ASN A 60 -4.89 -4.79 -6.17
N LEU A 61 -6.06 -4.56 -6.75
CA LEU A 61 -7.28 -5.31 -6.41
C LEU A 61 -7.16 -6.79 -6.79
N GLU A 62 -6.53 -7.12 -7.92
CA GLU A 62 -6.28 -8.51 -8.32
C GLU A 62 -5.32 -9.22 -7.35
N ARG A 63 -4.27 -8.54 -6.89
CA ARG A 63 -3.38 -9.08 -5.85
C ARG A 63 -4.14 -9.39 -4.56
N GLU A 64 -4.98 -8.46 -4.12
CA GLU A 64 -5.78 -8.65 -2.89
C GLU A 64 -6.81 -9.77 -3.05
N LYS A 65 -7.49 -9.83 -4.20
CA LYS A 65 -8.40 -10.93 -4.54
C LYS A 65 -7.69 -12.28 -4.50
N ASN A 66 -6.49 -12.38 -5.07
CA ASN A 66 -5.71 -13.62 -5.08
C ASN A 66 -5.29 -14.04 -3.67
N ARG A 67 -4.88 -13.07 -2.84
CA ARG A 67 -4.55 -13.30 -1.42
C ARG A 67 -5.74 -13.89 -0.67
N LEU A 68 -6.90 -13.23 -0.76
CA LEU A 68 -8.14 -13.68 -0.10
C LEU A 68 -8.63 -15.03 -0.62
N SER A 69 -8.48 -15.29 -1.93
CA SER A 69 -8.87 -16.58 -2.53
C SER A 69 -7.99 -17.73 -2.02
N ALA A 70 -6.69 -17.48 -1.85
CA ALA A 70 -5.76 -18.46 -1.29
C ALA A 70 -6.09 -18.76 0.18
N GLU A 71 -6.37 -17.72 0.97
CA GLU A 71 -6.78 -17.83 2.38
C GLU A 71 -8.09 -18.62 2.51
N TYR A 72 -9.10 -18.26 1.70
CA TYR A 72 -10.37 -18.99 1.65
C TYR A 72 -10.18 -20.46 1.31
N LYS A 73 -9.38 -20.78 0.28
CA LYS A 73 -9.10 -22.16 -0.12
C LYS A 73 -8.40 -22.95 0.98
N ALA A 74 -7.46 -22.33 1.70
CA ALA A 74 -6.82 -22.95 2.85
C ALA A 74 -7.84 -23.31 3.94
N ASN A 75 -8.74 -22.38 4.27
CA ASN A 75 -9.79 -22.60 5.27
C ASN A 75 -10.76 -23.72 4.85
N VAL A 76 -11.16 -23.77 3.58
CA VAL A 76 -12.01 -24.87 3.06
C VAL A 76 -11.30 -26.21 3.21
N ASN A 77 -10.03 -26.31 2.79
CA ASN A 77 -9.26 -27.54 2.89
C ASN A 77 -9.10 -28.01 4.35
N GLU A 78 -8.93 -27.08 5.31
CA GLU A 78 -8.86 -27.42 6.73
C GLU A 78 -10.17 -28.02 7.23
N ILE A 79 -11.30 -27.39 6.88
CA ILE A 79 -12.64 -27.88 7.24
C ILE A 79 -12.88 -29.27 6.62
N ASP A 80 -12.55 -29.45 5.34
CA ASP A 80 -12.68 -30.73 4.65
C ASP A 80 -11.83 -31.82 5.34
N GLY A 81 -10.60 -31.49 5.74
CA GLY A 81 -9.74 -32.39 6.50
C GLY A 81 -10.37 -32.80 7.84
N ARG A 82 -10.95 -31.85 8.57
CA ARG A 82 -11.66 -32.12 9.83
C ARG A 82 -12.88 -33.03 9.62
N ILE A 83 -13.65 -32.80 8.55
CA ILE A 83 -14.79 -33.64 8.18
C ILE A 83 -14.32 -35.08 7.89
N GLN A 84 -13.27 -35.24 7.10
CA GLN A 84 -12.73 -36.57 6.77
C GLN A 84 -12.22 -37.32 8.00
N THR A 85 -11.57 -36.62 8.92
CA THR A 85 -11.15 -37.21 10.20
C THR A 85 -12.35 -37.77 10.96
N ILE A 86 -13.44 -36.99 11.11
CA ILE A 86 -14.66 -37.41 11.82
C ILE A 86 -15.28 -38.66 11.17
N LEU A 87 -15.47 -38.62 9.85
CA LEU A 87 -16.05 -39.73 9.09
C LEU A 87 -15.21 -41.01 9.18
N SER A 88 -13.88 -40.90 9.26
CA SER A 88 -12.98 -42.05 9.36
C SER A 88 -13.06 -42.72 10.73
N THR A 89 -13.16 -41.94 11.82
CA THR A 89 -13.31 -42.47 13.19
C THR A 89 -14.61 -43.24 13.42
N ASP A 90 -15.71 -42.87 12.76
CA ASP A 90 -16.98 -43.60 12.87
C ASP A 90 -16.92 -45.00 12.21
N THR A 91 -15.95 -45.23 11.32
CA THR A 91 -15.80 -46.50 10.60
C THR A 91 -14.98 -47.52 11.39
N GLU A 92 -14.01 -47.07 12.20
CA GLU A 92 -13.17 -47.95 13.05
C GLU A 92 -13.91 -48.45 14.30
N ALA A 93 -14.90 -47.72 14.82
CA ALA A 93 -15.68 -48.13 16.00
C ALA A 93 -16.78 -49.17 15.68
N ALA A 94 -17.07 -49.40 14.40
CA ALA A 94 -18.12 -50.33 13.93
C ALA A 94 -17.58 -51.67 13.38
N SER A 95 -16.27 -51.93 13.51
CA SER A 95 -15.59 -53.15 13.04
C SER A 95 -15.21 -54.10 14.18
#